data_AF-A0A4Q2XRA1-F1
#
_entry.id   AF-A0A4Q2XRA1-F1
#
_cell.length_a   1.000
_cell.length_b   1.000
_cell.length_c   1.000
_cell.angle_alpha   90.00
_cell.angle_beta   90.00
_cell.angle_gamma   90.00
#
_symmetry.space_group_name_H-M   'P 1'
#
loop_
_entity.id
_entity.type
_entity.pdbx_description
1 polymer ?
#
loop_
_entity_poly.entity_id
_entity_poly.type
_entity_poly.pdbx_seq_one_letter_code
_entity_poly.pdbx_strand_id
1 'polypeptide(L)' 'VTIDPEGLAEVTPVNESRHYWRGVHRVDSTSEHIFIYIQPGLAHVIPRRAFASPEQADLFFQTAAGYHQAAVRQP' A
#
# COMPACT_ATOMS: atom_id res chain seq x y z
N VAL A 1 -5.50 -5.58 4.87
CA VAL A 1 -5.04 -4.25 4.39
C VAL A 1 -6.01 -3.78 3.32
N THR A 2 -6.52 -2.57 3.46
CA THR A 2 -7.37 -1.88 2.48
C THR A 2 -6.75 -0.52 2.16
N ILE A 3 -7.02 0.00 0.96
CA ILE A 3 -6.51 1.30 0.51
C ILE A 3 -7.66 2.20 0.07
N ASP A 4 -7.55 3.49 0.35
CA ASP A 4 -8.45 4.55 -0.09
C ASP A 4 -7.61 5.79 -0.50
N PRO A 5 -8.22 6.86 -1.05
CA PRO A 5 -7.46 8.06 -1.44
C PRO A 5 -6.74 8.79 -0.30
N GLU A 6 -7.11 8.60 0.96
CA GLU A 6 -6.53 9.27 2.13
C GLU A 6 -5.32 8.47 2.68
N GLY A 7 -5.39 7.14 2.63
CA GLY A 7 -4.33 6.29 3.16
C GLY A 7 -4.55 4.79 2.98
N LEU A 8 -3.74 4.02 3.72
CA LEU A 8 -3.94 2.59 3.92
C LEU A 8 -4.45 2.32 5.33
N ALA A 9 -5.35 1.36 5.45
CA ALA A 9 -5.82 0.84 6.72
C ALA A 9 -5.42 -0.63 6.87
N GLU A 10 -4.85 -0.97 8.02
CA GLU A 10 -4.60 -2.33 8.43
C GLU A 10 -5.47 -2.66 9.62
N VAL A 11 -6.40 -3.60 9.42
CA VAL A 11 -7.27 -4.11 10.46
C VAL A 11 -6.91 -5.57 10.70
N THR A 12 -6.69 -5.88 11.97
CA THR A 12 -6.52 -7.24 12.52
C THR A 12 -7.50 -7.41 13.68
N PRO A 13 -7.74 -8.62 14.19
CA PRO A 13 -8.64 -8.82 15.34
C PRO A 13 -8.21 -8.08 16.62
N VAL A 14 -6.94 -7.66 16.71
CA VAL A 14 -6.35 -7.08 17.94
C VAL A 14 -5.78 -5.68 17.74
N ASN A 15 -5.76 -5.17 16.51
CA ASN A 15 -5.17 -3.88 16.18
C ASN A 15 -5.80 -3.31 14.90
N GLU A 16 -6.04 -1.99 14.91
CA GLU A 16 -6.38 -1.20 13.75
C GLU A 16 -5.37 -0.05 13.63
N SER A 17 -4.79 0.11 12.45
CA SER A 17 -3.85 1.20 12.16
C SER A 17 -4.18 1.87 10.83
N ARG A 18 -3.97 3.18 10.77
CA ARG A 18 -4.14 3.98 9.56
C ARG A 18 -2.87 4.77 9.26
N HIS A 19 -2.41 4.68 8.02
CA HIS A 19 -1.26 5.42 7.54
C HIS A 19 -1.66 6.30 6.36
N TYR A 20 -1.55 7.62 6.52
CA TYR A 20 -1.81 8.56 5.44
C TYR A 20 -0.75 8.45 4.35
N TRP A 21 -1.13 8.60 3.09
CA TRP A 21 -0.20 8.52 1.96
C TRP A 21 0.96 9.52 2.05
N ARG A 22 0.75 10.70 2.65
CA ARG A 22 1.80 11.70 2.91
C ARG A 22 2.89 11.19 3.87
N GLY A 23 2.56 10.24 4.75
CA GLY A 23 3.50 9.60 5.68
C GLY A 23 4.10 8.29 5.15
N VAL A 24 3.67 7.83 3.96
CA VAL A 24 4.26 6.66 3.31
C VAL A 24 5.59 7.07 2.68
N HIS A 25 6.64 6.30 2.93
CA HIS A 25 7.97 6.54 2.40
C HIS A 25 8.09 6.18 0.91
N ARG A 26 7.56 5.02 0.51
CA ARG A 26 7.44 4.60 -0.90
C ARG A 26 6.49 3.42 -1.06
N VAL A 27 6.04 3.23 -2.30
CA VAL A 27 5.30 2.04 -2.75
C VAL A 27 6.14 1.35 -3.83
N ASP A 28 6.34 0.04 -3.71
CA ASP A 28 7.18 -0.75 -4.62
C ASP A 28 6.56 -2.14 -4.88
N SER A 29 7.01 -2.85 -5.90
CA SER A 29 6.55 -4.22 -6.18
C SER A 29 7.62 -5.10 -6.82
N THR A 30 7.48 -6.40 -6.64
CA THR A 30 8.21 -7.46 -7.33
C THR A 30 7.22 -8.40 -8.02
N SER A 31 7.72 -9.46 -8.67
CA SER A 31 6.87 -10.49 -9.28
C SER A 31 5.97 -11.20 -8.26
N GLU A 32 6.36 -11.21 -6.98
CA GLU A 32 5.68 -11.98 -5.92
C GLU A 32 5.00 -11.12 -4.86
N HIS A 33 5.48 -9.90 -4.63
CA HIS A 33 5.05 -9.08 -3.49
C HIS A 33 4.87 -7.61 -3.86
N ILE A 34 3.96 -6.96 -3.15
CA ILE A 34 3.77 -5.50 -3.16
C ILE A 34 4.21 -4.99 -1.78
N PHE A 35 4.96 -3.90 -1.77
CA PHE A 35 5.52 -3.30 -0.56
C PHE A 35 5.01 -1.88 -0.39
N ILE A 36 4.44 -1.59 0.77
CA ILE A 36 4.14 -0.22 1.19
C ILE A 36 5.02 0.11 2.38
N TYR A 37 6.07 0.89 2.14
CA TYR A 37 7.04 1.30 3.16
C TYR A 37 6.50 2.50 3.90
N ILE A 38 6.24 2.35 5.20
CA ILE A 38 5.93 3.47 6.09
C ILE A 38 7.22 4.20 6.46
N GLN A 39 8.32 3.45 6.62
CA GLN A 39 9.67 3.95 6.90
C GLN A 39 10.70 3.03 6.21
N PRO A 40 11.99 3.42 6.08
CA PRO A 40 13.00 2.62 5.36
C PRO A 40 13.16 1.17 5.82
N GLY A 41 12.81 0.85 7.07
CA GLY A 41 12.86 -0.50 7.64
C GLY A 41 11.50 -1.11 7.99
N LEU A 42 10.39 -0.43 7.71
CA LEU A 42 9.05 -0.87 8.08
C LEU A 42 8.13 -0.83 6.86
N ALA A 43 7.70 -2.00 6.40
CA ALA A 43 6.81 -2.15 5.27
C ALA A 43 5.68 -3.12 5.55
N HIS A 44 4.49 -2.81 5.03
CA HIS A 44 3.46 -3.81 4.81
C HIS A 44 3.83 -4.61 3.56
N VAL A 45 4.03 -5.91 3.73
CA VAL A 45 4.32 -6.85 2.65
C VAL A 45 3.03 -7.55 2.27
N ILE A 46 2.59 -7.36 1.03
CA ILE A 46 1.33 -7.89 0.52
C ILE A 46 1.69 -8.91 -0.57
N PRO A 47 1.54 -10.23 -0.31
CA PRO A 47 1.79 -11.25 -1.30
C PRO A 47 0.80 -11.15 -2.47
N ARG A 48 1.29 -11.19 -3.71
CA ARG A 48 0.44 -11.14 -4.91
C ARG A 48 -0.49 -12.35 -5.03
N ARG A 49 -0.07 -13.48 -4.46
CA ARG A 49 -0.91 -14.69 -4.32
C ARG A 49 -2.15 -14.52 -3.43
N ALA A 50 -2.24 -13.43 -2.66
CA ALA A 50 -3.41 -13.15 -1.83
C ALA A 50 -4.58 -12.54 -2.64
N PHE A 51 -4.32 -12.11 -3.88
CA PHE A 51 -5.33 -11.60 -4.80
C PHE A 51 -5.94 -12.74 -5.63
N ALA A 52 -7.17 -12.56 -6.11
CA ALA A 52 -7.84 -13.60 -6.89
C ALA A 52 -7.24 -13.74 -8.30
N SER A 53 -6.54 -12.72 -8.79
CA SER A 53 -5.81 -12.77 -10.06
C SER A 53 -4.60 -11.84 -10.09
N PRO A 54 -3.62 -12.07 -10.99
CA PRO A 54 -2.50 -11.16 -11.20
C PRO A 54 -2.93 -9.73 -11.53
N GLU A 55 -3.98 -9.56 -12.33
CA GLU A 55 -4.51 -8.26 -12.73
C GLU A 55 -5.07 -7.48 -11.54
N GLN A 56 -5.68 -8.17 -10.57
CA GLN A 56 -6.13 -7.52 -9.33
C GLN A 56 -4.96 -7.03 -8.48
N ALA A 57 -3.87 -7.80 -8.40
CA ALA A 57 -2.66 -7.37 -7.71
C ALA A 57 -2.02 -6.16 -8.40
N ASP A 58 -1.99 -6.14 -9.74
CA ASP A 58 -1.49 -4.99 -10.50
C ASP A 58 -2.36 -3.76 -10.31
N LEU A 59 -3.69 -3.90 -10.38
CA LEU A 59 -4.61 -2.80 -10.13
C LEU A 59 -4.42 -2.22 -8.72
N PHE A 60 -4.27 -3.08 -7.72
CA PHE A 60 -3.98 -2.64 -6.35
C PHE A 60 -2.68 -1.84 -6.28
N PHE A 61 -1.59 -2.34 -6.88
CA PHE A 61 -0.30 -1.65 -6.89
C PHE A 61 -0.39 -0.29 -7.58
N GLN A 62 -0.97 -0.22 -8.78
CA GLN A 62 -1.11 1.03 -9.53
C GLN A 62 -1.94 2.06 -8.77
N THR A 63 -3.00 1.61 -8.11
CA THR A 63 -3.86 2.47 -7.29
C THR A 63 -3.10 3.03 -6.09
N ALA A 64 -2.41 2.19 -5.32
CA ALA A 64 -1.61 2.61 -4.18
C ALA A 64 -0.47 3.57 -4.58
N ALA A 65 0.24 3.25 -5.67
CA ALA A 65 1.29 4.10 -6.21
C ALA A 65 0.74 5.47 -6.67
N GLY A 66 -0.43 5.47 -7.32
CA GLY A 66 -1.12 6.69 -7.74
C GLY A 66 -1.51 7.59 -6.57
N TYR A 67 -2.09 7.03 -5.51
CA TYR A 67 -2.44 7.79 -4.31
C TYR A 67 -1.22 8.37 -3.60
N HIS A 68 -0.16 7.58 -3.46
CA HIS A 68 1.10 8.06 -2.90
C HIS A 68 1.68 9.22 -3.70
N GLN A 69 1.74 9.10 -5.04
CA GLN A 69 2.23 10.18 -5.89
C GLN A 69 1.37 11.45 -5.80
N ALA A 70 0.05 11.30 -5.74
CA ALA A 70 -0.86 12.44 -5.59
C ALA A 70 -0.64 13.17 -4.25
N ALA A 71 -0.47 12.42 -3.16
CA ALA A 71 -0.24 12.98 -1.83
C ALA A 71 1.12 13.69 -1.70
N VAL A 72 2.19 13.15 -2.32
CA VAL A 72 3.52 13.78 -2.31
C VAL A 72 3.56 15.07 -3.13
N ARG A 73 2.74 15.17 -4.19
CA ARG A 73 2.65 16.36 -5.04
C ARG A 73 1.86 17.52 -4.41
N GLN A 74 1.07 17.26 -3.37
CA GLN A 74 0.28 18.28 -2.68
C GLN A 74 1.07 18.80 -1.46
N PRO A 75 1.56 20.06 -1.48
CA PRO A 75 2.32 20.63 -0.37
C PRO A 75 1.48 20.81 0.92
#